data_AF-A0A1F3XY85-F1
#
_entry.id   AF-A0A1F3XY85-F1
#
_cell.length_a   1.000
_cell.length_b   1.000
_cell.length_c   1.000
_cell.angle_alpha   90.00
_cell.angle_beta   90.00
_cell.angle_gamma   90.00
#
_symmetry.space_group_name_H-M   'P 1'
#
loop_
_entity.id
_entity.type
_entity.pdbx_description
1 polymer ?
#
loop_
_entity_poly.entity_id
_entity_poly.type
_entity_poly.pdbx_seq_one_letter_code
_entity_poly.pdbx_strand_id
1 'polypeptide(L)'
;MVEIGFCAGVIGSIAETVFTTIVRALHVSPVNREMAIGYFLTHSIGVLGWCVGFLVHVVVGGLLGWLYVFGFIKLIKSDWVTGTIYGFCIWFVTGLLVVSMIPGVDFVVPQQSRVVDPLWINYGLNTVYAIGASHILFGGVLGGVFQIACKKRFGDCDQ
;
A
#
# COMPACT_ATOMS: atom_id res chain seq x y z
N MET A 1 -7.82 -6.90 18.64
CA MET A 1 -6.58 -6.60 17.89
C MET A 1 -6.81 -6.55 16.38
N VAL A 2 -7.55 -7.50 15.80
CA VAL A 2 -7.88 -7.54 14.35
C VAL A 2 -8.55 -6.25 13.84
N GLU A 3 -9.54 -5.71 14.57
CA GLU A 3 -10.19 -4.42 14.23
C GLU A 3 -9.19 -3.26 14.17
N ILE A 4 -8.26 -3.19 15.14
CA ILE A 4 -7.24 -2.15 15.21
C ILE A 4 -6.30 -2.28 14.01
N GLY A 5 -5.90 -3.51 13.67
CA GLY A 5 -5.12 -3.81 12.48
C GLY A 5 -5.78 -3.33 11.20
N PHE A 6 -7.08 -3.60 11.04
CA PHE A 6 -7.85 -3.13 9.88
C PHE A 6 -7.83 -1.60 9.77
N CYS A 7 -8.19 -0.91 10.85
CA CYS A 7 -8.23 0.54 10.87
C CYS A 7 -6.86 1.17 10.62
N ALA A 8 -5.80 0.59 11.19
CA ALA A 8 -4.42 1.03 10.96
C ALA A 8 -4.02 0.85 9.49
N GLY A 9 -4.40 -0.27 8.87
CA GLY A 9 -4.20 -0.51 7.44
C GLY A 9 -4.96 0.45 6.54
N VAL A 10 -6.23 0.75 6.87
CA VAL A 10 -7.03 1.77 6.17
C VAL A 10 -6.35 3.14 6.22
N ILE A 11 -5.90 3.57 7.41
CA ILE A 11 -5.20 4.84 7.59
C ILE A 11 -3.88 4.86 6.81
N GLY A 12 -3.13 3.75 6.85
CA GLY A 12 -1.90 3.57 6.08
C GLY A 12 -2.13 3.74 4.58
N SER A 13 -3.16 3.10 4.01
CA SER A 13 -3.44 3.19 2.57
C SER A 13 -3.94 4.58 2.16
N ILE A 14 -4.68 5.28 3.03
CA ILE A 14 -5.04 6.68 2.79
C ILE A 14 -3.77 7.54 2.74
N ALA A 15 -2.86 7.38 3.71
CA ALA A 15 -1.58 8.10 3.72
C ALA A 15 -0.75 7.80 2.47
N GLU A 16 -0.76 6.55 2.01
CA GLU A 16 -0.10 6.14 0.78
C GLU A 16 -0.71 6.80 -0.46
N THR A 17 -2.04 6.82 -0.60
CA THR A 17 -2.73 7.51 -1.71
C THR A 17 -2.45 9.02 -1.71
N VAL A 18 -2.40 9.66 -0.54
CA VAL A 18 -2.03 11.07 -0.44
C VAL A 18 -0.59 11.27 -0.90
N PHE A 19 0.33 10.42 -0.43
CA PHE A 19 1.74 10.47 -0.82
C PHE A 19 1.93 10.29 -2.33
N THR A 20 1.34 9.26 -2.94
CA THR A 20 1.45 9.02 -4.39
C THR A 20 0.80 10.13 -5.21
N THR A 21 -0.26 10.75 -4.70
CA THR A 21 -0.89 11.93 -5.32
C THR A 21 0.06 13.14 -5.31
N ILE A 22 0.76 13.39 -4.19
CA ILE A 22 1.77 14.46 -4.10
C ILE A 22 2.95 14.17 -5.04
N VAL A 23 3.49 12.96 -5.03
CA VAL A 23 4.58 12.53 -5.94
C VAL A 23 4.20 12.76 -7.40
N ARG A 24 2.96 12.44 -7.78
CA ARG A 24 2.45 12.68 -9.14
C ARG A 24 2.28 14.17 -9.45
N ALA A 25 1.77 14.96 -8.50
CA ALA A 25 1.65 16.41 -8.66
C ALA A 25 3.02 17.11 -8.82
N LEU A 26 4.07 16.55 -8.20
CA LEU A 26 5.45 16.99 -8.36
C LEU A 26 6.14 16.43 -9.61
N HIS A 27 5.42 15.69 -10.46
CA HIS A 27 5.94 15.04 -11.67
C HIS A 27 7.10 14.05 -11.42
N VAL A 28 7.23 13.53 -10.19
CA VAL A 28 8.28 12.56 -9.83
C VAL A 28 7.96 11.17 -10.38
N SER A 29 6.67 10.80 -10.38
CA SER A 29 6.18 9.57 -11.00
C SER A 29 4.86 9.83 -11.75
N PRO A 30 4.67 9.29 -12.96
CA PRO A 30 3.43 9.43 -13.70
C PRO A 30 2.31 8.51 -13.20
N VAL A 31 2.60 7.62 -12.24
CA VAL A 31 1.69 6.54 -11.86
C VAL A 31 0.49 7.04 -11.06
N ASN A 32 -0.69 6.58 -11.48
CA ASN A 32 -1.92 6.71 -10.71
C ASN A 32 -2.42 5.30 -10.36
N ARG A 33 -1.99 4.80 -9.21
CA ARG A 33 -2.27 3.43 -8.76
C ARG A 33 -3.76 3.21 -8.57
N GLU A 34 -4.44 4.17 -7.95
CA GLU A 34 -5.88 4.13 -7.73
C GLU A 34 -6.61 4.06 -9.06
N MET A 35 -6.22 4.85 -10.06
CA MET A 35 -6.81 4.70 -11.40
C MET A 35 -6.52 3.33 -12.01
N ALA A 36 -5.30 2.80 -11.90
CA ALA A 36 -4.96 1.50 -12.47
C ALA A 36 -5.82 0.38 -11.84
N ILE A 37 -5.98 0.37 -10.51
CA ILE A 37 -6.84 -0.58 -9.79
C ILE A 37 -8.30 -0.43 -10.24
N GLY A 38 -8.79 0.80 -10.31
CA GLY A 38 -10.17 1.08 -10.68
C GLY A 38 -10.50 0.77 -12.12
N TYR A 39 -9.59 1.07 -13.04
CA TYR A 39 -9.72 0.77 -14.46
C TYR A 39 -9.76 -0.74 -14.71
N PHE A 40 -8.95 -1.52 -13.98
CA PHE A 40 -8.99 -2.97 -14.06
C PHE A 40 -10.38 -3.55 -13.75
N LEU A 41 -11.15 -2.91 -12.85
CA LEU A 41 -12.49 -3.38 -12.45
C LEU A 41 -13.64 -2.75 -13.23
N THR A 42 -13.47 -1.52 -13.69
CA THR A 42 -14.57 -0.71 -14.25
C THR A 42 -14.41 -0.38 -15.72
N HIS A 43 -13.21 -0.56 -16.28
CA HIS A 43 -12.80 -0.04 -17.59
C HIS A 43 -13.04 1.48 -17.78
N SER A 44 -13.22 2.22 -16.69
CA SER A 44 -13.50 3.66 -16.72
C SER A 44 -12.24 4.47 -16.48
N ILE A 45 -11.92 5.39 -17.39
CA ILE A 45 -10.90 6.42 -17.19
C ILE A 45 -11.61 7.69 -16.72
N GLY A 46 -11.52 8.01 -15.42
CA GLY A 46 -12.19 9.19 -14.86
C GLY A 46 -12.45 9.08 -13.36
N VAL A 47 -13.33 9.94 -12.85
CA VAL A 47 -13.65 10.02 -11.41
C VAL A 47 -14.15 8.69 -10.87
N LEU A 48 -15.03 8.01 -11.60
CA LEU A 48 -15.57 6.70 -11.19
C LEU A 48 -14.46 5.65 -11.00
N GLY A 49 -13.60 5.49 -12.00
CA GLY A 49 -12.46 4.57 -11.94
C GLY A 49 -11.58 4.89 -10.74
N TRP A 50 -11.18 6.16 -10.58
CA TRP A 50 -10.37 6.56 -9.43
C TRP A 50 -11.03 6.26 -8.08
N CYS A 51 -12.32 6.57 -7.91
CA CYS A 51 -13.05 6.32 -6.66
C CYS A 51 -13.15 4.82 -6.35
N VAL A 52 -13.45 3.97 -7.34
CA VAL A 52 -13.51 2.52 -7.16
C VAL A 52 -12.14 1.98 -6.79
N GLY A 53 -11.10 2.39 -7.50
CA GLY A 53 -9.75 1.93 -7.21
C GLY A 53 -9.22 2.42 -5.87
N PHE A 54 -9.54 3.64 -5.45
CA PHE A 54 -9.26 4.15 -4.11
C PHE A 54 -9.97 3.31 -3.04
N LEU A 55 -11.25 3.02 -3.20
CA LEU A 55 -12.01 2.18 -2.26
C LEU A 55 -11.38 0.79 -2.14
N VAL A 56 -11.06 0.16 -3.27
CA VAL A 56 -10.39 -1.15 -3.29
C VAL A 56 -9.03 -1.08 -2.64
N HIS A 57 -8.23 -0.04 -2.91
CA HIS A 57 -6.92 0.16 -2.29
C HIS A 57 -7.03 0.25 -0.76
N VAL A 58 -8.00 1.01 -0.24
CA VAL A 58 -8.23 1.14 1.20
C VAL A 58 -8.70 -0.17 1.83
N VAL A 59 -9.59 -0.91 1.17
CA VAL A 59 -10.04 -2.23 1.64
C VAL A 59 -8.86 -3.22 1.68
N VAL A 60 -8.07 -3.27 0.61
CA VAL A 60 -6.85 -4.10 0.54
C VAL A 60 -5.86 -3.68 1.65
N GLY A 61 -5.69 -2.38 1.88
CA GLY A 61 -4.91 -1.84 3.01
C GLY A 61 -5.36 -2.36 4.36
N GLY A 62 -6.66 -2.34 4.63
CA GLY A 62 -7.24 -2.90 5.84
C GLY A 62 -6.99 -4.40 5.98
N LEU A 63 -7.14 -5.16 4.90
CA LEU A 63 -6.85 -6.60 4.88
C LEU A 63 -5.36 -6.89 5.10
N LEU A 64 -4.46 -6.11 4.50
CA LEU A 64 -3.03 -6.18 4.77
C LEU A 64 -2.74 -5.85 6.24
N GLY A 65 -3.47 -4.91 6.83
CA GLY A 65 -3.36 -4.62 8.25
C GLY A 65 -3.61 -5.83 9.15
N TRP A 66 -4.50 -6.75 8.78
CA TRP A 66 -4.63 -8.03 9.49
C TRP A 66 -3.37 -8.88 9.41
N LEU A 67 -2.74 -8.94 8.23
CA LEU A 67 -1.47 -9.66 8.04
C LEU A 67 -0.34 -9.07 8.89
N TYR A 68 -0.26 -7.75 8.98
CA TYR A 68 0.72 -7.06 9.84
C TYR A 68 0.54 -7.40 11.32
N VAL A 69 -0.70 -7.46 11.80
CA VAL A 69 -0.99 -7.83 13.20
C VAL A 69 -0.42 -9.20 13.54
N PHE A 70 -0.52 -10.18 12.66
CA PHE A 70 0.11 -11.49 12.88
C PHE A 70 1.63 -11.39 12.99
N GLY A 71 2.27 -10.52 12.19
CA GLY A 71 3.69 -10.23 12.28
C GLY A 71 4.08 -9.59 13.61
N PHE A 72 3.34 -8.55 14.02
CA PHE A 72 3.58 -7.85 15.28
C PHE A 72 3.44 -8.72 16.51
N ILE A 73 2.42 -9.61 16.54
CA ILE A 73 2.22 -10.56 17.63
C ILE A 73 3.42 -11.53 17.72
N LYS A 74 3.89 -12.05 16.57
CA LYS A 74 5.02 -12.99 16.56
C LYS A 74 6.35 -12.36 16.97
N LEU A 75 6.53 -11.08 16.69
CA LEU A 75 7.74 -10.34 17.06
C LEU A 75 7.64 -9.67 18.43
N ILE A 76 6.47 -9.71 19.08
CA ILE A 76 6.19 -9.02 20.35
C ILE A 76 6.61 -7.54 20.26
N LYS A 77 6.34 -6.93 19.11
CA LYS A 77 6.78 -5.56 18.80
C LYS A 77 5.96 -4.98 17.67
N SER A 78 5.40 -3.80 17.92
CA SER A 78 4.44 -3.16 17.01
C SER A 78 4.70 -1.68 16.72
N ASP A 79 5.96 -1.23 16.67
CA ASP A 79 6.29 0.18 16.43
C ASP A 79 6.41 0.56 14.93
N TRP A 80 6.59 1.86 14.67
CA TRP A 80 6.74 2.41 13.32
C TRP A 80 7.99 1.89 12.58
N VAL A 81 9.04 1.50 13.31
CA VAL A 81 10.28 0.98 12.71
C VAL A 81 10.04 -0.44 12.20
N THR A 82 9.47 -1.30 13.04
CA THR A 82 9.07 -2.66 12.66
C THR A 82 8.08 -2.59 11.50
N GLY A 83 7.07 -1.73 11.57
CA GLY A 83 6.13 -1.49 10.47
C GLY A 83 6.81 -1.09 9.15
N THR A 84 7.79 -0.17 9.21
CA THR A 84 8.59 0.26 8.05
C THR A 84 9.33 -0.91 7.39
N ILE A 85 9.98 -1.77 8.19
CA ILE A 85 10.70 -2.95 7.68
C ILE A 85 9.73 -3.89 6.96
N TYR A 86 8.56 -4.18 7.56
CA TYR A 86 7.52 -4.98 6.91
C TYR A 86 7.04 -4.33 5.61
N GLY A 87 6.82 -3.02 5.59
CA GLY A 87 6.45 -2.25 4.39
C GLY A 87 7.44 -2.46 3.25
N PHE A 88 8.73 -2.34 3.55
CA PHE A 88 9.79 -2.60 2.59
C PHE A 88 9.77 -4.06 2.08
N CYS A 89 9.65 -5.04 2.97
CA CYS A 89 9.59 -6.45 2.59
C CYS A 89 8.38 -6.75 1.70
N ILE A 90 7.20 -6.23 2.04
CA ILE A 90 5.99 -6.42 1.23
C ILE A 90 6.17 -5.78 -0.13
N TRP A 91 6.61 -4.53 -0.21
CA TRP A 91 6.89 -3.87 -1.48
C TRP A 91 7.81 -4.70 -2.38
N PHE A 92 8.92 -5.18 -1.81
CA PHE A 92 9.89 -5.95 -2.56
C PHE A 92 9.30 -7.27 -3.06
N VAL A 93 8.62 -8.00 -2.18
CA VAL A 93 7.99 -9.29 -2.49
C VAL A 93 6.84 -9.12 -3.50
N THR A 94 5.93 -8.17 -3.29
CA THR A 94 4.80 -7.96 -4.21
C THR A 94 5.25 -7.36 -5.53
N GLY A 95 6.20 -6.44 -5.50
CA GLY A 95 6.74 -5.81 -6.71
C GLY A 95 7.52 -6.79 -7.59
N LEU A 96 8.26 -7.75 -7.00
CA LEU A 96 8.99 -8.76 -7.77
C LEU A 96 8.15 -9.99 -8.11
N LEU A 97 7.41 -10.53 -7.16
CA LEU A 97 6.74 -11.83 -7.32
C LEU A 97 5.32 -11.67 -7.84
N VAL A 98 4.51 -10.80 -7.24
CA VAL A 98 3.07 -10.76 -7.57
C VAL A 98 2.82 -10.20 -8.97
N VAL A 99 3.53 -9.15 -9.37
CA VAL A 99 3.41 -8.59 -10.72
C VAL A 99 3.94 -9.56 -11.79
N SER A 100 4.96 -10.35 -11.48
CA SER A 100 5.56 -11.31 -12.43
C SER A 100 4.83 -12.65 -12.54
N MET A 101 4.08 -13.04 -11.50
CA MET A 101 3.58 -14.41 -11.34
C MET A 101 2.06 -14.57 -11.52
N ILE A 102 1.33 -13.51 -11.87
CA ILE A 102 -0.11 -13.63 -12.22
C ILE A 102 -0.24 -13.66 -13.75
N PRO A 103 -0.16 -14.85 -14.38
CA PRO A 103 -0.36 -14.97 -15.83
C PRO A 103 -1.77 -14.49 -16.23
N GLY A 104 -1.82 -13.64 -17.25
CA GLY A 104 -3.07 -13.13 -17.83
C GLY A 104 -3.65 -11.88 -17.16
N VAL A 105 -2.96 -11.28 -16.17
CA VAL A 105 -3.34 -9.99 -15.59
C VAL A 105 -2.38 -8.91 -16.08
N ASP A 106 -2.72 -8.31 -17.22
CA ASP A 106 -2.07 -7.09 -17.69
C ASP A 106 -2.62 -5.92 -16.86
N PHE A 107 -1.92 -5.60 -15.78
CA PHE A 107 -2.26 -4.42 -14.99
C PHE A 107 -1.80 -3.16 -15.74
N VAL A 108 -2.74 -2.41 -16.31
CA VAL A 108 -2.46 -1.25 -17.17
C VAL A 108 -2.67 0.04 -16.39
N VAL A 109 -1.72 0.98 -16.51
CA VAL A 109 -1.98 2.38 -16.13
C VAL A 109 -2.63 3.06 -17.34
N PRO A 110 -3.95 3.29 -17.34
CA PRO A 110 -4.66 3.66 -18.55
C PRO A 110 -4.18 5.00 -19.13
N GLN A 111 -3.76 5.94 -18.29
CA GLN A 111 -3.22 7.22 -18.75
C GLN A 111 -1.89 7.11 -19.50
N GLN A 112 -1.16 6.02 -19.30
CA GLN A 112 0.13 5.79 -19.95
C GLN A 112 0.04 4.72 -21.04
N SER A 113 -1.10 4.00 -21.14
CA SER A 113 -1.30 2.88 -22.07
C SER A 113 -0.16 1.85 -22.01
N ARG A 114 0.35 1.60 -20.80
CA ARG A 114 1.46 0.67 -20.53
C ARG A 114 1.05 -0.35 -19.49
N VAL A 115 1.48 -1.59 -19.69
CA VAL A 115 1.40 -2.67 -18.69
C VAL A 115 2.39 -2.37 -17.57
N VAL A 116 2.15 -2.85 -16.35
CA VAL A 116 3.07 -2.70 -15.22
C VAL A 116 4.09 -3.83 -15.22
N ASP A 117 5.36 -3.47 -15.38
CA ASP A 117 6.48 -4.39 -15.20
C ASP A 117 6.78 -4.62 -13.71
N PRO A 118 7.54 -5.66 -13.36
CA PRO A 118 7.98 -5.87 -11.98
C PRO A 118 8.63 -4.61 -11.39
N LEU A 119 8.30 -4.33 -10.13
CA LEU A 119 8.69 -3.11 -9.41
C LEU A 119 8.27 -1.79 -10.09
N TRP A 120 7.43 -1.81 -11.13
CA TRP A 120 7.05 -0.64 -11.92
C TRP A 120 8.22 0.00 -12.67
N ILE A 121 9.25 -0.78 -13.00
CA ILE A 121 10.51 -0.25 -13.54
C ILE A 121 10.37 0.44 -14.91
N ASN A 122 9.38 0.03 -15.72
CA ASN A 122 9.08 0.63 -17.02
C ASN A 122 8.44 2.04 -16.94
N TYR A 123 8.12 2.51 -15.73
CA TYR A 123 7.75 3.90 -15.43
C TYR A 123 8.91 4.73 -14.88
N GLY A 124 10.14 4.20 -14.96
CA GLY A 124 11.37 4.86 -14.53
C GLY A 124 11.73 4.60 -13.07
N LEU A 125 13.02 4.75 -12.75
CA LEU A 125 13.55 4.50 -11.39
C LEU A 125 12.90 5.37 -10.32
N ASN A 126 12.51 6.60 -10.65
CA ASN A 126 11.78 7.47 -9.72
C ASN A 126 10.45 6.86 -9.27
N THR A 127 9.76 6.14 -10.16
CA THR A 127 8.54 5.40 -9.81
C THR A 127 8.86 4.25 -8.87
N VAL A 128 9.92 3.48 -9.13
CA VAL A 128 10.37 2.40 -8.25
C VAL A 128 10.62 2.94 -6.83
N TYR A 129 11.38 4.02 -6.71
CA TYR A 129 11.67 4.66 -5.42
C TYR A 129 10.42 5.25 -4.76
N ALA A 130 9.55 5.90 -5.52
CA ALA A 130 8.31 6.45 -4.98
C ALA A 130 7.37 5.35 -4.46
N ILE A 131 7.19 4.27 -5.22
CA ILE A 131 6.35 3.14 -4.78
C ILE A 131 6.98 2.46 -3.56
N GLY A 132 8.30 2.28 -3.52
CA GLY A 132 9.00 1.76 -2.35
C GLY A 132 8.82 2.64 -1.11
N ALA A 133 9.02 3.95 -1.25
CA ALA A 133 8.82 4.92 -0.17
C ALA A 133 7.36 4.94 0.32
N SER A 134 6.40 4.79 -0.59
CA SER A 134 4.98 4.75 -0.26
C SER A 134 4.61 3.52 0.60
N HIS A 135 5.23 2.37 0.37
CA HIS A 135 5.02 1.17 1.19
C HIS A 135 5.74 1.24 2.54
N ILE A 136 6.93 1.85 2.57
CA ILE A 136 7.62 2.17 3.83
C ILE A 136 6.73 3.08 4.69
N LEU A 137 6.16 4.13 4.10
CA LEU A 137 5.22 5.03 4.76
C LEU A 137 3.98 4.26 5.25
N PHE A 138 3.36 3.44 4.41
CA PHE A 138 2.22 2.59 4.79
C PHE A 138 2.54 1.76 6.04
N GLY A 139 3.66 1.02 6.00
CA GLY A 139 4.08 0.16 7.09
C GLY A 139 4.37 0.94 8.38
N GLY A 140 5.08 2.06 8.28
CA GLY A 140 5.39 2.93 9.42
C GLY A 140 4.14 3.54 10.07
N VAL A 141 3.20 4.05 9.26
CA VAL A 141 1.91 4.58 9.73
C VAL A 141 1.11 3.48 10.41
N LEU A 142 1.02 2.30 9.79
CA LEU A 142 0.29 1.17 10.33
C LEU A 142 0.85 0.73 11.69
N GLY A 143 2.17 0.53 11.80
CA GLY A 143 2.84 0.20 13.05
C GLY A 143 2.58 1.26 14.13
N GLY A 144 2.83 2.53 13.84
CA GLY A 144 2.60 3.61 14.79
C GLY A 144 1.15 3.72 15.26
N VAL A 145 0.18 3.66 14.35
CA VAL A 145 -1.25 3.71 14.68
C VAL A 145 -1.66 2.49 15.51
N PHE A 146 -1.21 1.29 15.12
CA PHE A 146 -1.50 0.06 15.85
C PHE A 146 -0.95 0.13 17.28
N GLN A 147 0.30 0.56 17.46
CA GLN A 147 0.92 0.71 18.78
C GLN A 147 0.12 1.64 19.69
N ILE A 148 -0.24 2.83 19.19
CA ILE A 148 -0.99 3.83 19.95
C ILE A 148 -2.37 3.29 20.35
N ALA A 149 -3.10 2.71 19.40
CA ALA A 149 -4.44 2.21 19.62
C ALA A 149 -4.45 0.98 20.54
N CYS A 150 -3.49 0.09 20.39
CA CYS A 150 -3.33 -1.06 21.26
C CYS A 150 -2.97 -0.62 22.69
N LYS A 151 -2.02 0.32 22.87
CA LYS A 151 -1.63 0.84 24.19
C LYS A 151 -2.81 1.46 24.93
N LYS A 152 -3.62 2.23 24.20
CA LYS A 152 -4.84 2.86 24.73
C LYS A 152 -5.90 1.85 25.17
N ARG A 153 -6.01 0.69 24.50
CA ARG A 153 -7.07 -0.32 24.77
C ARG A 153 -6.63 -1.41 25.76
N PHE A 154 -5.35 -1.76 25.80
CA PHE A 154 -4.86 -2.95 26.52
C PHE A 154 -3.70 -2.66 27.49
N GLY A 155 -3.13 -1.46 27.53
CA GLY A 155 -1.97 -1.15 28.36
C GLY A 155 -0.66 -1.41 27.63
N ASP A 156 -0.08 -2.61 27.76
CA ASP A 156 1.14 -2.99 27.04
C ASP A 156 0.82 -3.83 25.80
N CYS A 157 1.48 -3.50 24.70
CA CYS A 157 1.36 -4.21 23.41
C CYS A 157 2.53 -5.15 23.12
N ASP A 158 3.50 -5.17 24.04
CA ASP A 158 4.74 -5.95 23.98
C ASP A 158 4.72 -7.10 25.00
N GLN A 159 3.52 -7.54 25.44
CA GLN A 159 3.29 -8.74 26.26
C GLN A 159 2.48 -9.77 25.50
#